data_AF-A0A1T3P1Q2-F1
#
_entry.id   AF-A0A1T3P1Q2-F1
#
_cell.length_a   1.000
_cell.length_b   1.000
_cell.length_c   1.000
_cell.angle_alpha   90.00
_cell.angle_beta   90.00
_cell.angle_gamma   90.00
#
_symmetry.space_group_name_H-M   'P 1'
#
loop_
_entity.id
_entity.type
_entity.pdbx_description
1 polymer ?
#
loop_
_entity_poly.entity_id
_entity_poly.type
_entity_poly.pdbx_seq_one_letter_code
_entity_poly.pdbx_strand_id
1 'polypeptide(L)'
;MLAFTIVAGLLVLTVIVGMRVSWVPLRDTAVDVGLGEVRRWYPLAIDGLDGVAIIAAITLYGRAGYRAAMGTVVGLTAVSTVLNVAHGLEAARVTHESASMTWAHVTLAAAAPNLCIALGAHLVAVMLQRVRGLLDVWLAQRATRAPKTAKVERKHAKAAPTPEPQALEVAAEAPAGEDTDTHDRADDATGEPEMRPASAEPEPARITASQAAGMLGVHPATFRDWAANGIVPLAGRNELGWKMYARADVEKLVSSAN
;
A
#
# COMPACT_ATOMS: atom_id res chain seq x y z
N MET A 1 -10.55 15.13 -20.06
CA MET A 1 -10.79 14.23 -18.90
C MET A 1 -10.22 12.84 -19.14
N LEU A 2 -10.52 12.16 -20.26
CA LEU A 2 -10.03 10.80 -20.54
C LEU A 2 -8.51 10.59 -20.34
N ALA A 3 -7.66 11.49 -20.86
CA ALA A 3 -6.20 11.39 -20.70
C ALA A 3 -5.75 11.50 -19.23
N PHE A 4 -6.40 12.35 -18.43
CA PHE A 4 -6.13 12.46 -17.01
C PHE A 4 -6.53 11.18 -16.26
N THR A 5 -7.69 10.62 -16.59
CA THR A 5 -8.19 9.37 -15.98
C THR A 5 -7.30 8.17 -16.31
N ILE A 6 -6.81 8.07 -17.55
CA ILE A 6 -5.90 7.01 -17.97
C ILE A 6 -4.58 7.09 -17.22
N VAL A 7 -4.02 8.30 -17.10
CA VAL A 7 -2.76 8.48 -16.39
C VAL A 7 -2.94 8.20 -14.91
N ALA A 8 -3.98 8.75 -14.27
CA ALA A 8 -4.28 8.44 -12.87
C ALA A 8 -4.46 6.94 -12.64
N GLY A 9 -5.15 6.23 -13.54
CA GLY A 9 -5.32 4.78 -13.48
C GLY A 9 -4.00 4.01 -13.62
N LEU A 10 -3.13 4.38 -14.57
CA LEU A 10 -1.80 3.78 -14.72
C LEU A 10 -0.90 4.04 -13.51
N LEU A 11 -1.03 5.21 -12.90
CA LEU A 11 -0.29 5.61 -11.71
C LEU A 11 -0.70 4.77 -10.50
N VAL A 12 -2.01 4.62 -10.28
CA VAL A 12 -2.57 3.73 -9.26
C VAL A 12 -2.11 2.29 -9.50
N LEU A 13 -2.15 1.80 -10.74
CA LEU A 13 -1.68 0.46 -11.07
C LEU A 13 -0.18 0.28 -10.80
N THR A 14 0.65 1.26 -11.18
CA THR A 14 2.11 1.23 -10.95
C THR A 14 2.43 1.24 -9.46
N VAL A 15 1.71 2.05 -8.68
CA VAL A 15 1.83 2.09 -7.22
C VAL A 15 1.43 0.73 -6.62
N ILE A 16 0.29 0.15 -7.01
CA ILE A 16 -0.16 -1.17 -6.53
C ILE A 16 0.84 -2.28 -6.87
N VAL A 17 1.42 -2.26 -8.07
CA VAL A 17 2.40 -3.28 -8.52
C VAL A 17 3.77 -3.07 -7.86
N GLY A 18 4.24 -1.83 -7.74
CA GLY A 18 5.48 -1.50 -7.04
C GLY A 18 5.42 -1.84 -5.54
N MET A 19 4.29 -1.51 -4.89
CA MET A 19 3.99 -1.85 -3.50
C MET A 19 4.08 -3.35 -3.25
N ARG A 20 3.69 -4.22 -4.19
CA ARG A 20 3.70 -5.68 -4.00
C ARG A 20 5.09 -6.29 -3.81
N VAL A 21 6.14 -5.67 -4.38
CA VAL A 21 7.50 -6.25 -4.38
C VAL A 21 8.33 -5.75 -3.19
N SER A 22 8.18 -4.50 -2.77
CA SER A 22 8.83 -3.95 -1.56
C SER A 22 8.20 -4.43 -0.24
N TRP A 23 7.13 -5.23 -0.33
CA TRP A 23 6.28 -5.60 0.79
C TRP A 23 6.84 -6.72 1.68
N VAL A 24 7.65 -7.61 1.11
CA VAL A 24 8.07 -8.84 1.78
C VAL A 24 8.93 -8.57 3.02
N PRO A 25 9.96 -7.71 2.98
CA PRO A 25 10.81 -7.45 4.15
C PRO A 25 10.06 -6.74 5.29
N LEU A 26 9.31 -5.68 4.96
CA LEU A 26 8.51 -4.90 5.90
C LEU A 26 7.43 -5.74 6.60
N ARG A 27 6.83 -6.66 5.84
CA ARG A 27 5.87 -7.62 6.37
C ARG A 27 6.51 -8.54 7.41
N ASP A 28 7.71 -9.01 7.14
CA ASP A 28 8.41 -9.95 7.99
C ASP A 28 8.88 -9.23 9.27
N THR A 29 9.42 -8.01 9.17
CA THR A 29 9.71 -7.15 10.33
C THR A 29 8.46 -6.81 11.17
N ALA A 30 7.32 -6.52 10.54
CA ALA A 30 6.08 -6.23 11.26
C ALA A 30 5.56 -7.45 12.05
N VAL A 31 5.86 -8.67 11.61
CA VAL A 31 5.57 -9.90 12.34
C VAL A 31 6.51 -10.04 13.54
N ASP A 32 7.81 -9.80 13.33
CA ASP A 32 8.83 -9.91 14.38
C ASP A 32 8.61 -8.91 15.54
N VAL A 33 8.07 -7.73 15.25
CA VAL A 33 7.78 -6.69 16.25
C VAL A 33 6.36 -6.83 16.85
N GLY A 34 5.61 -7.86 16.48
CA GLY A 34 4.25 -8.10 17.02
C GLY A 34 3.16 -7.19 16.45
N LEU A 35 3.44 -6.43 15.39
CA LEU A 35 2.49 -5.53 14.70
C LEU A 35 1.74 -6.19 13.54
N GLY A 36 1.48 -7.50 13.66
CA GLY A 36 0.91 -8.33 12.59
C GLY A 36 -0.46 -7.86 12.08
N GLU A 37 -1.24 -7.13 12.89
CA GLU A 37 -2.55 -6.60 12.50
C GLU A 37 -2.47 -5.34 11.61
N VAL A 38 -1.43 -4.52 11.80
CA VAL A 38 -1.18 -3.26 11.07
C VAL A 38 -0.59 -3.54 9.68
N ARG A 39 0.02 -4.71 9.52
CA ARG A 39 0.55 -5.26 8.27
C ARG A 39 -0.35 -4.98 7.06
N ARG A 40 -1.65 -5.26 7.12
CA ARG A 40 -2.50 -5.09 5.92
C ARG A 40 -2.66 -3.63 5.45
N TRP A 41 -2.34 -2.66 6.30
CA TRP A 41 -2.57 -1.24 6.06
C TRP A 41 -1.30 -0.44 5.74
N TYR A 42 -0.14 -0.98 6.10
CA TYR A 42 1.14 -0.30 6.00
C TYR A 42 1.51 0.26 4.61
N PRO A 43 1.30 -0.47 3.47
CA PRO A 43 1.62 0.07 2.16
C PRO A 43 0.69 1.23 1.81
N LEU A 44 -0.59 1.13 2.19
CA LEU A 44 -1.56 2.19 1.93
C LEU A 44 -1.27 3.43 2.79
N ALA A 45 -0.92 3.24 4.06
CA ALA A 45 -0.69 4.32 5.01
C ALA A 45 0.60 5.07 4.72
N ILE A 46 1.73 4.38 4.49
CA ILE A 46 3.01 5.05 4.28
C ILE A 46 3.14 5.54 2.83
N ASP A 47 3.04 4.65 1.85
CA ASP A 47 3.27 5.02 0.45
C ASP A 47 2.14 5.88 -0.11
N GLY A 48 0.91 5.69 0.37
CA GLY A 48 -0.24 6.53 0.02
C GLY A 48 -0.08 7.96 0.56
N LEU A 49 0.36 8.11 1.82
CA LEU A 49 0.62 9.42 2.42
C LEU A 49 1.82 10.10 1.75
N ASP A 50 2.87 9.36 1.42
CA ASP A 50 4.07 9.88 0.77
C ASP A 50 3.75 10.36 -0.67
N GLY A 51 2.94 9.58 -1.41
CA GLY A 51 2.41 9.98 -2.71
C GLY A 51 1.57 11.26 -2.65
N VAL A 52 0.69 11.39 -1.64
CA VAL A 52 -0.09 12.61 -1.41
C VAL A 52 0.81 13.80 -1.07
N ALA A 53 1.81 13.60 -0.21
CA ALA A 53 2.75 14.65 0.19
C ALA A 53 3.56 15.17 -1.02
N ILE A 54 4.01 14.29 -1.92
CA ILE A 54 4.71 14.67 -3.16
C ILE A 54 3.80 15.50 -4.08
N ILE A 55 2.56 15.06 -4.28
CA ILE A 55 1.59 15.79 -5.11
C ILE A 55 1.29 17.16 -4.49
N ALA A 56 1.09 17.23 -3.17
CA ALA A 56 0.89 18.48 -2.45
C ALA A 56 2.10 19.41 -2.60
N ALA A 57 3.33 18.90 -2.44
CA ALA A 57 4.54 19.69 -2.59
C ALA A 57 4.70 20.27 -4.01
N ILE A 58 4.41 19.47 -5.05
CA ILE A 58 4.49 19.90 -6.45
C ILE A 58 3.40 20.94 -6.76
N THR A 59 2.17 20.72 -6.29
CA THR A 59 1.04 21.60 -6.57
C THR A 59 1.19 22.96 -5.88
N LEU A 60 1.62 22.97 -4.61
CA LEU A 60 1.75 24.18 -3.80
C LEU A 60 3.00 25.00 -4.12
N TYR A 61 4.16 24.36 -4.33
CA TYR A 61 5.45 25.05 -4.43
C TYR A 61 6.10 24.98 -5.82
N GLY A 62 5.40 24.44 -6.82
CA GLY A 62 5.82 24.40 -8.21
C GLY A 62 7.20 23.75 -8.39
N ARG A 63 8.14 24.47 -9.03
CA ARG A 63 9.47 23.92 -9.37
C ARG A 63 10.35 23.68 -8.13
N ALA A 64 10.23 24.48 -7.09
CA ALA A 64 10.98 24.28 -5.84
C ALA A 64 10.44 23.06 -5.09
N GLY A 65 9.12 22.93 -4.98
CA GLY A 65 8.46 21.76 -4.41
C GLY A 65 8.79 20.47 -5.15
N TYR A 66 8.83 20.52 -6.47
CA TYR A 66 9.26 19.39 -7.29
C TYR A 66 10.68 18.90 -6.97
N ARG A 67 11.65 19.83 -6.80
CA ARG A 67 13.03 19.44 -6.46
C ARG A 67 13.12 18.82 -5.07
N ALA A 68 12.42 19.41 -4.10
CA ALA A 68 12.37 18.88 -2.74
C ALA A 68 11.73 17.48 -2.71
N ALA A 69 10.56 17.32 -3.34
CA ALA A 69 9.85 16.05 -3.44
C ALA A 69 10.68 14.98 -4.14
N MET A 70 11.34 15.31 -5.25
CA MET A 70 12.24 14.36 -5.93
C MET A 70 13.46 14.02 -5.09
N GLY A 71 14.01 14.97 -4.34
CA GLY A 71 15.07 14.70 -3.38
C GLY A 71 14.64 13.68 -2.32
N THR A 72 13.45 13.87 -1.75
CA THR A 72 12.86 12.94 -0.77
C THR A 72 12.63 11.57 -1.38
N VAL A 73 12.01 11.49 -2.56
CA VAL A 73 11.78 10.22 -3.27
C VAL A 73 13.10 9.51 -3.51
N VAL A 74 14.10 10.18 -4.08
CA VAL A 74 15.42 9.58 -4.35
C VAL A 74 16.11 9.14 -3.06
N GLY A 75 16.04 9.95 -2.00
CA GLY A 75 16.60 9.61 -0.69
C GLY A 75 15.95 8.37 -0.08
N LEU A 76 14.63 8.34 0.00
CA LEU A 76 13.86 7.20 0.52
C LEU A 76 14.04 5.96 -0.36
N THR A 77 14.12 6.12 -1.68
CA THR A 77 14.43 5.05 -2.64
C THR A 77 15.81 4.46 -2.38
N ALA A 78 16.82 5.29 -2.13
CA ALA A 78 18.18 4.83 -1.82
C ALA A 78 18.21 4.07 -0.49
N VAL A 79 17.59 4.60 0.56
CA VAL A 79 17.48 3.93 1.87
C VAL A 79 16.74 2.59 1.75
N SER A 80 15.57 2.58 1.11
CA SER A 80 14.80 1.38 0.84
C SER A 80 15.60 0.33 0.06
N THR A 81 16.39 0.77 -0.92
CA THR A 81 17.24 -0.15 -1.70
C THR A 81 18.30 -0.79 -0.81
N VAL A 82 18.99 0.00 0.01
CA VAL A 82 19.99 -0.53 0.95
C VAL A 82 19.37 -1.54 1.91
N LEU A 83 18.19 -1.24 2.48
CA LEU A 83 17.50 -2.13 3.40
C LEU A 83 17.02 -3.42 2.71
N ASN A 84 16.44 -3.33 1.52
CA ASN A 84 16.01 -4.49 0.75
C ASN A 84 17.19 -5.36 0.33
N VAL A 85 18.33 -4.76 -0.01
CA VAL A 85 19.57 -5.50 -0.31
C VAL A 85 20.05 -6.22 0.94
N ALA A 86 20.18 -5.52 2.07
CA ALA A 86 20.64 -6.10 3.32
C ALA A 86 19.76 -7.29 3.75
N HIS A 87 18.44 -7.12 3.71
CA HIS A 87 17.49 -8.18 4.05
C HIS A 87 17.53 -9.35 3.06
N GLY A 88 17.65 -9.06 1.75
CA GLY A 88 17.77 -10.10 0.73
C GLY A 88 19.06 -10.92 0.86
N LEU A 89 20.18 -10.28 1.23
CA LEU A 89 21.45 -10.95 1.49
C LEU A 89 21.35 -11.87 2.70
N GLU A 90 20.72 -11.40 3.78
CA GLU A 90 20.48 -12.19 4.99
C GLU A 90 19.58 -13.40 4.71
N ALA A 91 18.43 -13.18 4.07
CA ALA A 91 17.48 -14.24 3.72
C ALA A 91 18.09 -15.29 2.78
N ALA A 92 18.94 -14.88 1.84
CA ALA A 92 19.65 -15.77 0.93
C ALA A 92 20.96 -16.35 1.51
N ARG A 93 21.30 -16.04 2.77
CA ARG A 93 22.54 -16.45 3.46
C ARG A 93 23.79 -16.12 2.64
N VAL A 94 23.77 -14.98 1.96
CA VAL A 94 24.88 -14.53 1.11
C VAL A 94 26.01 -14.04 2.01
N THR A 95 27.12 -14.76 1.99
CA THR A 95 28.35 -14.42 2.69
C THR A 95 29.32 -13.67 1.76
N HIS A 96 30.40 -13.12 2.32
CA HIS A 96 31.49 -12.53 1.53
C HIS A 96 32.16 -13.52 0.56
N GLU A 97 31.98 -14.83 0.76
CA GLU A 97 32.50 -15.89 -0.11
C GLU A 97 31.55 -16.26 -1.26
N SER A 98 30.32 -15.72 -1.24
CA SER A 98 29.32 -16.03 -2.26
C SER A 98 29.70 -15.45 -3.62
N ALA A 99 29.38 -16.19 -4.70
CA ALA A 99 29.70 -15.79 -6.06
C ALA A 99 29.16 -14.37 -6.38
N SER A 100 29.95 -13.59 -7.14
CA SER A 100 29.60 -12.22 -7.55
C SER A 100 28.26 -12.12 -8.27
N MET A 101 27.86 -13.19 -8.97
CA MET A 101 26.58 -13.26 -9.66
C MET A 101 25.39 -13.36 -8.69
N THR A 102 25.56 -13.96 -7.53
CA THR A 102 24.53 -14.03 -6.46
C THR A 102 24.30 -12.64 -5.85
N TRP A 103 25.39 -11.91 -5.58
CA TRP A 103 25.34 -10.51 -5.14
C TRP A 103 24.61 -9.62 -6.16
N ALA A 104 24.92 -9.78 -7.45
CA ALA A 104 24.29 -8.99 -8.51
C ALA A 104 22.78 -9.25 -8.60
N HIS A 105 22.33 -10.50 -8.49
CA HIS A 105 20.90 -10.83 -8.54
C HIS A 105 20.13 -10.29 -7.34
N VAL A 106 20.66 -10.44 -6.12
CA VAL A 106 20.04 -9.91 -4.90
C VAL A 106 19.95 -8.38 -4.97
N THR A 107 21.03 -7.74 -5.39
CA THR A 107 21.08 -6.28 -5.54
C THR A 107 20.09 -5.80 -6.59
N LEU A 108 20.02 -6.45 -7.75
CA LEU A 108 19.09 -6.09 -8.82
C LEU A 108 17.64 -6.32 -8.39
N ALA A 109 17.33 -7.45 -7.74
CA ALA A 109 15.99 -7.76 -7.26
C ALA A 109 15.51 -6.77 -6.19
N ALA A 110 16.41 -6.32 -5.31
CA ALA A 110 16.11 -5.33 -4.28
C ALA A 110 16.02 -3.89 -4.83
N ALA A 111 16.82 -3.54 -5.83
CA ALA A 111 16.87 -2.20 -6.41
C ALA A 111 15.77 -1.95 -7.46
N ALA A 112 15.34 -2.97 -8.21
CA ALA A 112 14.39 -2.83 -9.30
C ALA A 112 13.05 -2.16 -8.90
N PRO A 113 12.39 -2.53 -7.78
CA PRO A 113 11.14 -1.90 -7.37
C PRO A 113 11.29 -0.40 -7.09
N ASN A 114 12.37 -0.06 -6.39
CA ASN A 114 12.72 1.30 -6.01
C ASN A 114 13.02 2.17 -7.24
N LEU A 115 13.80 1.64 -8.20
CA LEU A 115 14.04 2.29 -9.50
C LEU A 115 12.74 2.52 -10.28
N CYS A 116 11.84 1.54 -10.32
CA CYS A 116 10.54 1.68 -10.99
C CYS A 116 9.68 2.79 -10.36
N ILE A 117 9.65 2.89 -9.02
CA ILE A 117 8.91 3.93 -8.30
C ILE A 117 9.50 5.31 -8.60
N ALA A 118 10.82 5.47 -8.50
CA ALA A 118 11.49 6.75 -8.77
C ALA A 118 11.29 7.21 -10.22
N LEU A 119 11.44 6.32 -11.19
CA LEU A 119 11.21 6.61 -12.61
C LEU A 119 9.73 6.94 -12.88
N GLY A 120 8.80 6.20 -12.26
CA GLY A 120 7.37 6.47 -12.34
C GLY A 120 7.01 7.85 -11.80
N ALA A 121 7.49 8.20 -10.62
CA ALA A 121 7.27 9.51 -10.00
C ALA A 121 7.84 10.65 -10.87
N HIS A 122 9.03 10.47 -11.43
CA HIS A 122 9.63 11.44 -12.35
C HIS A 122 8.78 11.65 -13.60
N LEU A 123 8.33 10.56 -14.23
CA LEU A 123 7.49 10.60 -15.43
C LEU A 123 6.18 11.35 -15.18
N VAL A 124 5.52 11.06 -14.06
CA VAL A 124 4.28 11.73 -13.63
C VAL A 124 4.50 13.22 -13.48
N ALA A 125 5.57 13.63 -12.81
CA ALA A 125 5.85 15.03 -12.59
C ALA A 125 6.13 15.78 -13.90
N VAL A 126 6.91 15.18 -14.82
CA VAL A 126 7.14 15.73 -16.17
C VAL A 126 5.81 15.87 -16.92
N MET A 127 4.93 14.88 -16.81
CA MET A 127 3.63 14.91 -17.47
C MET A 127 2.71 15.98 -16.90
N LEU A 128 2.64 16.11 -15.56
CA LEU A 128 1.86 17.16 -14.90
C LEU A 128 2.36 18.56 -15.29
N GLN A 129 3.68 18.76 -15.36
CA GLN A 129 4.25 20.03 -15.82
C GLN A 129 3.84 20.35 -17.27
N ARG A 130 3.85 19.36 -18.17
CA ARG A 130 3.37 19.53 -19.56
C ARG A 130 1.88 19.86 -19.62
N VAL A 131 1.05 19.15 -18.86
CA VAL A 131 -0.41 19.39 -18.82
C VAL A 131 -0.71 20.80 -18.31
N ARG A 132 0.00 21.26 -17.27
CA ARG A 132 -0.15 22.62 -16.73
C ARG A 132 0.20 23.68 -17.77
N GLY A 133 1.32 23.53 -18.47
CA GLY A 133 1.70 24.46 -19.55
C GLY A 133 0.67 24.51 -20.69
N LEU A 134 0.08 23.38 -21.09
CA LEU A 134 -0.98 23.34 -22.10
C LEU A 134 -2.26 24.03 -21.60
N LEU A 135 -2.62 23.84 -20.33
CA LEU A 135 -3.79 24.48 -19.74
C LEU A 135 -3.63 26.01 -19.69
N ASP A 136 -2.45 26.49 -19.31
CA ASP A 136 -2.14 27.93 -19.25
C ASP A 136 -2.26 28.58 -20.64
N VAL A 137 -1.73 27.93 -21.69
CA VAL A 137 -1.87 28.39 -23.08
C VAL A 137 -3.34 28.44 -23.51
N TRP A 138 -4.11 27.40 -23.19
CA TRP A 138 -5.53 27.33 -23.54
C TRP A 138 -6.36 28.42 -22.82
N LEU A 139 -6.08 28.66 -21.54
CA LEU A 139 -6.73 29.74 -20.77
C LEU A 139 -6.39 31.12 -21.35
N ALA A 140 -5.13 31.37 -21.73
CA ALA A 140 -4.72 32.61 -22.38
C ALA A 140 -5.41 32.84 -23.74
N GLN A 141 -5.54 31.78 -24.55
CA GLN A 141 -6.30 31.83 -25.81
C GLN A 141 -7.80 32.10 -25.59
N ARG A 142 -8.38 31.57 -24.51
CA ARG A 142 -9.79 31.81 -24.18
C ARG A 142 -10.04 33.26 -23.72
N ALA A 143 -9.12 33.83 -22.95
CA ALA A 143 -9.18 35.23 -22.54
C ALA A 143 -9.11 36.20 -23.74
N THR A 144 -8.27 35.90 -24.73
CA THR A 144 -8.15 36.70 -25.96
C THR A 144 -9.31 36.51 -26.95
N ARG A 145 -10.02 35.38 -26.88
CA ARG A 145 -11.25 35.10 -27.66
C ARG A 145 -12.54 35.62 -27.04
N ALA A 146 -12.50 36.31 -25.90
CA ALA A 146 -13.69 36.89 -25.29
C ALA A 146 -14.50 37.70 -26.32
N PRO A 147 -15.82 37.45 -26.45
CA PRO A 147 -16.59 37.91 -27.59
C PRO A 147 -16.71 39.43 -27.62
N LYS A 148 -16.44 40.03 -28.79
CA LYS A 148 -16.65 41.46 -29.09
C LYS A 148 -18.13 41.90 -29.00
N THR A 149 -19.03 41.05 -28.53
CA THR A 149 -20.47 41.33 -28.43
C THR A 149 -20.82 42.36 -27.36
N ALA A 150 -19.93 42.66 -26.41
CA ALA A 150 -20.13 43.72 -25.41
C ALA A 150 -20.20 45.15 -26.00
N LYS A 151 -19.94 45.35 -27.30
CA LYS A 151 -20.05 46.67 -27.94
C LYS A 151 -21.41 46.97 -28.57
N VAL A 152 -22.33 46.00 -28.64
CA VAL A 152 -23.68 46.22 -29.23
C VAL A 152 -24.75 46.54 -28.18
N GLU A 153 -24.55 46.17 -26.91
CA GLU A 153 -25.58 46.32 -25.87
C GLU A 153 -25.44 47.58 -24.99
N ARG A 154 -24.60 48.55 -25.39
CA ARG A 154 -24.44 49.83 -24.67
C ARG A 154 -25.29 50.98 -25.24
N LYS A 155 -26.36 50.67 -25.96
CA LYS A 155 -27.36 51.66 -26.40
C LYS A 155 -28.73 51.54 -25.73
N HIS A 156 -28.97 50.53 -24.88
CA HIS A 156 -30.28 50.29 -24.25
C HIS A 156 -30.24 49.92 -22.75
N ALA A 157 -29.36 50.53 -21.95
CA ALA A 157 -29.47 50.46 -20.50
C ALA A 157 -29.49 51.86 -19.89
N LYS A 158 -30.66 52.49 -19.95
CA LYS A 158 -31.02 53.68 -19.17
C LYS A 158 -31.53 53.20 -17.80
N ALA A 159 -30.80 53.61 -16.77
CA ALA A 159 -31.21 53.75 -15.36
C ALA A 159 -31.76 52.52 -14.61
N ALA A 160 -30.94 51.98 -13.71
CA ALA A 160 -31.39 51.47 -12.43
C ALA A 160 -30.38 51.88 -11.33
N PRO A 161 -30.83 52.23 -10.11
CA PRO A 161 -30.00 52.78 -9.05
C PRO A 161 -29.23 51.70 -8.27
N THR A 162 -28.06 52.13 -7.79
CA THR A 162 -27.08 51.46 -6.95
C THR A 162 -27.64 51.04 -5.58
N PRO A 163 -27.45 49.77 -5.15
CA PRO A 163 -27.45 49.39 -3.75
C PRO A 163 -26.02 49.39 -3.16
N GLU A 164 -25.96 49.77 -1.89
CA GLU A 164 -24.79 50.00 -1.02
C GLU A 164 -23.83 48.81 -0.83
N PRO A 165 -22.57 49.09 -0.46
CA PRO A 165 -21.58 48.07 -0.09
C PRO A 165 -21.84 47.53 1.32
N GLN A 166 -22.16 46.24 1.44
CA GLN A 166 -22.14 45.54 2.73
C GLN A 166 -20.72 45.06 3.06
N ALA A 167 -20.29 45.42 4.26
CA ALA A 167 -18.97 45.16 4.82
C ALA A 167 -18.73 43.66 5.09
N LEU A 168 -17.47 43.27 4.93
CA LEU A 168 -16.91 42.01 5.38
C LEU A 168 -17.02 41.87 6.90
N GLU A 169 -17.56 40.75 7.38
CA GLU A 169 -17.32 40.27 8.74
C GLU A 169 -16.53 38.96 8.67
N VAL A 170 -15.31 39.04 9.19
CA VAL A 170 -14.36 37.95 9.36
C VAL A 170 -14.74 37.22 10.64
N ALA A 171 -15.03 35.92 10.57
CA ALA A 171 -15.05 35.05 11.74
C ALA A 171 -14.16 33.84 11.46
N ALA A 172 -12.97 33.89 12.04
CA ALA A 172 -12.10 32.73 12.23
C ALA A 172 -12.60 31.99 13.48
N GLU A 173 -12.83 30.69 13.38
CA GLU A 173 -12.96 29.85 14.57
C GLU A 173 -12.39 28.45 14.28
N ALA A 174 -11.35 28.12 15.04
CA ALA A 174 -10.73 26.81 15.13
C ALA A 174 -11.14 26.17 16.46
N PRO A 175 -11.21 24.84 16.52
CA PRO A 175 -10.62 24.11 17.64
C PRO A 175 -9.75 22.96 17.09
N ALA A 176 -8.52 22.71 17.54
CA ALA A 176 -7.98 22.47 18.88
C ALA A 176 -8.56 21.21 19.56
N GLY A 177 -7.80 20.12 19.41
CA GLY A 177 -7.55 19.11 20.45
C GLY A 177 -8.56 17.99 20.64
N GLU A 178 -8.11 16.75 20.41
CA GLU A 178 -8.51 15.64 21.28
C GLU A 178 -7.36 14.64 21.41
N ASP A 179 -6.72 14.71 22.58
CA ASP A 179 -5.87 13.69 23.17
C ASP A 179 -6.69 12.43 23.43
N THR A 180 -6.17 11.25 23.06
CA THR A 180 -6.45 10.03 23.83
C THR A 180 -5.15 9.30 24.10
N ASP A 181 -4.77 9.43 25.36
CA ASP A 181 -3.75 8.70 26.08
C ASP A 181 -4.24 7.28 26.43
N THR A 182 -3.28 6.44 26.82
CA THR A 182 -3.41 5.19 27.59
C THR A 182 -3.99 3.92 26.95
N HIS A 183 -3.08 2.97 26.67
CA HIS A 183 -3.17 1.67 27.35
C HIS A 183 -1.78 1.07 27.63
N ASP A 184 -1.40 1.12 28.91
CA ASP A 184 -0.50 0.20 29.61
C ASP A 184 -1.04 -1.24 29.50
N ARG A 185 -0.16 -2.23 29.24
CA ARG A 185 0.14 -3.34 30.17
C ARG A 185 1.19 -4.32 29.61
N ALA A 186 2.03 -4.78 30.54
CA ALA A 186 3.27 -5.53 30.43
C ALA A 186 3.15 -7.06 30.21
N ASP A 187 4.31 -7.65 29.89
CA ASP A 187 4.92 -8.90 30.42
C ASP A 187 5.61 -9.66 29.26
N ASP A 188 6.93 -9.55 29.09
CA ASP A 188 7.98 -10.31 29.77
C ASP A 188 7.94 -11.82 29.45
N ALA A 189 8.89 -12.27 28.61
CA ALA A 189 9.43 -13.63 28.62
C ALA A 189 10.64 -13.71 27.67
N THR A 190 11.80 -13.39 28.23
CA THR A 190 13.11 -13.84 27.74
C THR A 190 13.16 -15.36 27.88
N GLY A 191 13.39 -16.08 26.78
CA GLY A 191 13.52 -17.54 26.81
C GLY A 191 14.19 -18.08 25.57
N GLU A 192 15.52 -18.18 25.59
CA GLU A 192 16.19 -19.26 24.87
C GLU A 192 15.74 -20.61 25.46
N PRO A 193 15.61 -21.65 24.61
CA PRO A 193 16.38 -22.83 24.94
C PRO A 193 16.99 -23.52 23.71
N GLU A 194 18.31 -23.65 23.77
CA GLU A 194 19.01 -24.92 23.92
C GLU A 194 18.43 -26.16 23.20
N MET A 195 19.26 -26.67 22.28
CA MET A 195 19.27 -28.01 21.72
C MET A 195 18.90 -29.12 22.72
N ARG A 196 17.84 -29.88 22.39
CA ARG A 196 17.77 -31.32 22.72
C ARG A 196 16.82 -32.06 21.77
N PRO A 197 17.26 -33.11 21.06
CA PRO A 197 16.37 -33.96 20.28
C PRO A 197 15.71 -34.97 21.21
N ALA A 198 14.50 -34.66 21.67
CA ALA A 198 13.60 -35.66 22.23
C ALA A 198 12.77 -36.24 21.07
N SER A 199 12.66 -37.57 21.01
CA SER A 199 11.83 -38.29 20.04
C SER A 199 10.41 -37.70 20.04
N ALA A 200 10.10 -36.90 19.01
CA ALA A 200 8.76 -36.42 18.79
C ALA A 200 7.90 -37.62 18.40
N GLU A 201 6.87 -37.90 19.20
CA GLU A 201 5.75 -38.71 18.72
C GLU A 201 5.29 -38.15 17.37
N PRO A 202 4.98 -39.01 16.39
CA PRO A 202 4.61 -38.55 15.06
C PRO A 202 3.41 -37.62 15.17
N GLU A 203 3.61 -36.32 14.86
CA GLU A 203 2.51 -35.37 14.88
C GLU A 203 1.37 -35.89 14.01
N PRO A 204 0.11 -35.83 14.50
CA PRO A 204 -1.03 -36.30 13.74
C PRO A 204 -1.08 -35.55 12.42
N ALA A 205 -1.13 -36.30 11.31
CA ALA A 205 -1.09 -35.75 9.96
C ALA A 205 -2.16 -34.65 9.79
N ARG A 206 -1.72 -33.42 9.56
CA ARG A 206 -2.58 -32.25 9.33
C ARG A 206 -2.81 -32.07 7.83
N ILE A 207 -4.06 -31.84 7.45
CA ILE A 207 -4.46 -31.67 6.05
C ILE A 207 -5.19 -30.35 5.84
N THR A 208 -5.11 -29.84 4.61
CA THR A 208 -5.83 -28.63 4.19
C THR A 208 -7.31 -28.90 3.94
N ALA A 209 -8.14 -27.86 3.93
CA ALA A 209 -9.57 -27.98 3.58
C ALA A 209 -9.80 -28.63 2.20
N SER A 210 -8.93 -28.37 1.22
CA SER A 210 -9.04 -28.95 -0.14
C SER A 210 -8.79 -30.46 -0.13
N GLN A 211 -7.75 -30.89 0.58
CA GLN A 211 -7.45 -32.33 0.74
C GLN A 211 -8.56 -33.05 1.49
N ALA A 212 -9.06 -32.45 2.58
CA ALA A 212 -10.17 -33.02 3.35
C ALA A 212 -11.45 -33.14 2.51
N ALA A 213 -11.79 -32.13 1.72
CA ALA A 213 -12.91 -32.17 0.79
C ALA A 213 -12.75 -33.29 -0.26
N GLY A 214 -11.53 -33.48 -0.78
CA GLY A 214 -11.21 -34.58 -1.69
C GLY A 214 -11.39 -35.96 -1.07
N MET A 215 -11.02 -36.14 0.22
CA MET A 215 -11.23 -37.40 0.95
C MET A 215 -12.71 -37.72 1.16
N LEU A 216 -13.53 -36.70 1.37
CA LEU A 216 -14.97 -36.84 1.59
C LEU A 216 -15.79 -36.88 0.29
N GLY A 217 -15.16 -36.67 -0.88
CA GLY A 217 -15.87 -36.59 -2.16
C GLY A 217 -16.83 -35.40 -2.26
N VAL A 218 -16.59 -34.32 -1.51
CA VAL A 218 -17.43 -33.11 -1.49
C VAL A 218 -16.71 -31.90 -2.09
N HIS A 219 -17.47 -30.87 -2.46
CA HIS A 219 -16.88 -29.62 -2.92
C HIS A 219 -16.16 -28.87 -1.77
N PRO A 220 -15.00 -28.21 -2.00
CA PRO A 220 -14.27 -27.48 -0.94
C PRO A 220 -15.05 -26.34 -0.26
N ALA A 221 -16.12 -25.84 -0.89
CA ALA A 221 -17.02 -24.87 -0.24
C ALA A 221 -17.87 -25.55 0.85
N THR A 222 -18.45 -26.71 0.55
CA THR A 222 -19.26 -27.51 1.49
C THR A 222 -18.46 -27.88 2.73
N PHE A 223 -17.21 -28.32 2.55
CA PHE A 223 -16.33 -28.62 3.68
C PHE A 223 -16.04 -27.39 4.55
N ARG A 224 -15.84 -26.21 3.93
CA ARG A 224 -15.62 -24.96 4.68
C ARG A 224 -16.85 -24.55 5.48
N ASP A 225 -18.05 -24.78 4.96
CA ASP A 225 -19.30 -24.54 5.69
C ASP A 225 -19.44 -25.49 6.89
N TRP A 226 -19.09 -26.77 6.73
CA TRP A 226 -19.06 -27.73 7.85
C TRP A 226 -18.08 -27.32 8.94
N ALA A 227 -16.87 -26.89 8.57
CA ALA A 227 -15.87 -26.37 9.50
C ALA A 227 -16.35 -25.08 10.19
N ALA A 228 -17.03 -24.19 9.48
CA ALA A 228 -17.60 -22.96 10.05
C ALA A 228 -18.72 -23.25 11.05
N ASN A 229 -19.49 -24.33 10.84
CA ASN A 229 -20.53 -24.81 11.75
C ASN A 229 -20.01 -25.72 12.87
N GLY A 230 -18.69 -25.88 13.01
CA GLY A 230 -18.08 -26.68 14.09
C GLY A 230 -18.20 -28.20 13.93
N ILE A 231 -18.61 -28.69 12.76
CA ILE A 231 -18.72 -30.14 12.49
C ILE A 231 -17.33 -30.79 12.45
N VAL A 232 -16.33 -30.07 11.93
CA VAL A 232 -14.93 -30.51 11.91
C VAL A 232 -14.12 -29.58 12.81
N PRO A 233 -13.48 -30.08 13.89
CA PRO A 233 -12.66 -29.25 14.76
C PRO A 233 -11.43 -28.73 14.02
N LEU A 234 -11.07 -27.47 14.30
CA LEU A 234 -9.88 -26.85 13.76
C LEU A 234 -8.66 -27.36 14.53
N ALA A 235 -7.75 -28.07 13.84
CA ALA A 235 -6.52 -28.58 14.46
C ALA A 235 -5.44 -27.48 14.62
N GLY A 236 -5.56 -26.39 13.86
CA GLY A 236 -4.68 -25.24 13.99
C GLY A 236 -4.58 -24.46 12.68
N ARG A 237 -3.52 -23.66 12.57
CA ARG A 237 -3.13 -22.99 11.32
C ARG A 237 -1.69 -23.34 10.97
N ASN A 238 -1.38 -23.42 9.69
CA ASN A 238 0.02 -23.54 9.25
C ASN A 238 0.73 -22.18 9.29
N GLU A 239 2.02 -22.16 8.95
CA GLU A 239 2.86 -20.94 8.88
C GLU A 239 2.30 -19.86 7.93
N LEU A 240 1.52 -20.27 6.92
CA LEU A 240 0.84 -19.36 5.98
C LEU A 240 -0.50 -18.83 6.51
N GLY A 241 -0.90 -19.20 7.73
CA GLY A 241 -2.17 -18.81 8.35
C GLY A 241 -3.39 -19.57 7.82
N TRP A 242 -3.20 -20.62 7.01
CA TRP A 242 -4.28 -21.45 6.48
C TRP A 242 -4.79 -22.40 7.56
N LYS A 243 -6.11 -22.58 7.61
CA LYS A 243 -6.77 -23.51 8.53
C LYS A 243 -6.39 -24.96 8.20
N MET A 244 -5.88 -25.68 9.19
CA MET A 244 -5.48 -27.08 9.09
C MET A 244 -6.41 -27.96 9.93
N TYR A 245 -6.70 -29.15 9.43
CA TYR A 245 -7.61 -30.10 10.07
C TYR A 245 -6.87 -31.41 10.34
N ALA A 246 -7.18 -32.08 11.44
CA ALA A 246 -6.59 -33.37 11.75
C ALA A 246 -7.20 -34.43 10.81
N ARG A 247 -6.35 -35.19 10.14
CA ARG A 247 -6.79 -36.25 9.21
C ARG A 247 -7.75 -37.25 9.88
N ALA A 248 -7.46 -37.62 11.13
CA ALA A 248 -8.29 -38.55 11.91
C ALA A 248 -9.74 -38.07 12.10
N ASP A 249 -9.96 -36.77 12.27
CA ASP A 249 -11.31 -36.23 12.45
C ASP A 249 -12.09 -36.18 11.13
N VAL A 250 -11.39 -36.00 10.01
CA VAL A 250 -11.99 -36.11 8.67
C VAL A 250 -12.35 -37.56 8.34
N GLU A 251 -11.52 -38.53 8.73
CA GLU A 251 -11.80 -39.96 8.53
C GLU A 251 -13.00 -40.44 9.37
N LYS A 252 -13.19 -39.91 10.59
CA LYS A 252 -14.40 -40.19 11.39
C LYS A 252 -15.69 -39.80 10.65
N LEU A 253 -15.68 -38.69 9.90
CA LEU A 253 -16.84 -38.28 9.11
C LEU A 253 -17.14 -39.22 7.93
N VAL A 254 -16.10 -39.80 7.30
CA VAL A 254 -16.29 -40.85 6.28
C VAL A 254 -16.96 -42.06 6.91
N SER A 255 -16.52 -42.45 8.11
CA SER A 255 -17.07 -43.61 8.81
C SER A 255 -18.50 -43.42 9.31
N SER A 256 -18.95 -42.19 9.56
CA SER A 256 -20.33 -41.91 9.98
C SER A 256 -21.31 -41.71 8.82
N ALA A 257 -20.82 -41.59 7.59
CA ALA A 257 -21.64 -41.41 6.39
C ALA A 257 -22.00 -42.74 5.69
N ASN A 258 -21.31 -43.83 6.04
CA ASN A 258 -21.61 -45.19 5.58
C ASN A 258 -22.40 -45.96 6.63
#